data_AF-A0A940SXP4-F1
#
_entry.id   AF-A0A940SXP4-F1
#
_cell.length_a   1.000
_cell.length_b   1.000
_cell.length_c   1.000
_cell.angle_alpha   90.00
_cell.angle_beta   90.00
_cell.angle_gamma   90.00
#
_symmetry.space_group_name_H-M   'P 1'
#
loop_
_entity.id
_entity.type
_entity.pdbx_description
1 polymer ?
#
loop_
_entity_poly.entity_id
_entity_poly.type
_entity_poly.pdbx_seq_one_letter_code
_entity_poly.pdbx_strand_id
1 'polypeptide(L)'
;MKLKIERFLFFSVLTFFLVGCQTNEGIQERQTDTSVETTNNLTEEEQEAIDNGYPIGKYRMFLSENNKKSTEEMAFFLENNFLEKNVLQIENQVDASKKVNVIVYSMRYSPEDERYTLGVFYVNTSDTNIKKVKLMAKPKFKTLGEEGEFGEIEYEGEDFPDLPTNGIVAKVISANAPISYLEKLKENTGDDITIEIKELEINGEQVENVN
;
A
#
# COMPACT_ATOMS: atom_id res chain seq x y z
N MET A 1 -24.59 14.00 -72.28
CA MET A 1 -23.75 12.85 -71.86
C MET A 1 -22.69 13.31 -70.87
N LYS A 2 -23.07 13.72 -69.64
CA LYS A 2 -22.13 14.06 -68.54
C LYS A 2 -22.86 13.97 -67.18
N LEU A 3 -23.64 12.91 -66.96
CA LEU A 3 -24.44 12.72 -65.73
C LEU A 3 -24.21 11.36 -65.06
N LYS A 4 -23.17 10.62 -65.49
CA LYS A 4 -22.90 9.24 -65.02
C LYS A 4 -21.69 9.10 -64.08
N ILE A 5 -20.89 10.15 -63.88
CA ILE A 5 -19.66 10.06 -63.06
C ILE A 5 -19.89 10.53 -61.61
N GLU A 6 -20.77 11.51 -61.38
CA GLU A 6 -21.02 12.02 -60.02
C GLU A 6 -21.85 11.04 -59.16
N ARG A 7 -22.72 10.23 -59.76
CA ARG A 7 -23.48 9.20 -59.03
C ARG A 7 -22.63 8.01 -58.59
N PHE A 8 -21.47 7.78 -59.21
CA PHE A 8 -20.59 6.67 -58.85
C PHE A 8 -19.72 7.01 -57.63
N LEU A 9 -19.27 8.27 -57.54
CA LEU A 9 -18.49 8.77 -56.39
C LEU A 9 -19.34 8.93 -55.12
N PHE A 10 -20.63 9.25 -55.24
CA PHE A 10 -21.51 9.33 -54.07
C PHE A 10 -21.86 7.94 -53.48
N PHE A 11 -21.81 6.89 -54.31
CA PHE A 11 -22.12 5.52 -53.88
C PHE A 11 -20.95 4.82 -53.17
N SER A 12 -19.70 5.19 -53.48
CA SER A 12 -18.51 4.61 -52.85
C SER A 12 -18.16 5.24 -51.50
N VAL A 13 -18.52 6.50 -51.26
CA VAL A 13 -18.28 7.16 -49.95
C VAL A 13 -19.31 6.71 -48.91
N LEU A 14 -20.54 6.37 -49.33
CA LEU A 14 -21.59 5.91 -48.41
C LEU A 14 -21.37 4.46 -47.92
N THR A 15 -20.59 3.65 -48.64
CA THR A 15 -20.35 2.24 -48.27
C THR A 15 -19.30 2.09 -47.16
N PHE A 16 -18.42 3.09 -46.94
CA PHE A 16 -17.47 3.07 -45.82
C PHE A 16 -18.11 3.43 -44.47
N PHE A 17 -19.32 4.00 -44.44
CA PHE A 17 -20.01 4.34 -43.19
C PHE A 17 -20.94 3.23 -42.68
N LEU A 18 -21.09 2.10 -43.39
CA LEU A 18 -22.07 1.05 -43.03
C LEU A 18 -21.47 -0.33 -42.69
N VAL A 19 -20.14 -0.43 -42.50
CA VAL A 19 -19.51 -1.63 -41.90
C VAL A 19 -19.28 -1.47 -40.38
N GLY A 20 -19.63 -0.32 -39.80
CA GLY A 20 -19.42 -0.03 -38.37
C GLY A 20 -20.72 0.04 -37.56
N CYS A 21 -21.59 -0.97 -37.66
CA CYS A 21 -22.69 -1.14 -36.69
C CYS A 21 -23.18 -2.60 -36.70
N GLN A 22 -22.40 -3.50 -36.11
CA GLN A 22 -22.95 -4.73 -35.54
C GLN A 22 -23.33 -4.44 -34.10
N THR A 23 -24.62 -4.54 -33.81
CA THR A 23 -25.17 -4.53 -32.47
C THR A 23 -24.79 -5.79 -31.72
N ASN A 24 -24.04 -5.61 -30.63
CA ASN A 24 -23.92 -6.42 -29.41
C ASN A 24 -23.95 -7.94 -29.52
N GLU A 25 -22.77 -8.54 -29.65
CA GLU A 25 -22.34 -9.67 -28.81
C GLU A 25 -20.87 -9.45 -28.43
N GLY A 26 -20.60 -9.29 -27.13
CA GLY A 26 -19.29 -9.46 -26.49
C GLY A 26 -18.16 -8.56 -26.98
N ILE A 27 -17.93 -7.46 -26.26
CA ILE A 27 -16.63 -6.77 -26.24
C ILE A 27 -15.57 -7.86 -25.98
N GLN A 28 -14.71 -8.14 -26.97
CA GLN A 28 -13.44 -8.80 -26.71
C GLN A 28 -12.62 -7.82 -25.87
N GLU A 29 -12.82 -7.88 -24.56
CA GLU A 29 -11.75 -7.64 -23.61
C GLU A 29 -10.54 -8.41 -24.13
N ARG A 30 -9.38 -7.78 -24.08
CA ARG A 30 -8.15 -8.58 -23.93
C ARG A 30 -8.43 -9.48 -22.74
N GLN A 31 -8.69 -10.76 -22.99
CA GLN A 31 -8.42 -11.82 -22.04
C GLN A 31 -6.92 -11.74 -21.76
N THR A 32 -6.54 -10.89 -20.82
CA THR A 32 -5.73 -11.42 -19.75
C THR A 32 -6.71 -12.29 -18.97
N ASP A 33 -6.82 -13.56 -19.38
CA ASP A 33 -7.32 -14.61 -18.51
C ASP A 33 -6.35 -14.68 -17.33
N THR A 34 -6.54 -13.76 -16.41
CA THR A 34 -6.37 -14.06 -15.00
C THR A 34 -7.71 -13.70 -14.39
N SER A 35 -8.74 -14.44 -14.85
CA SER A 35 -9.82 -14.83 -13.97
C SER A 35 -9.16 -15.52 -12.78
N VAL A 36 -8.75 -14.74 -11.79
CA VAL A 36 -8.48 -15.29 -10.48
C VAL A 36 -9.87 -15.65 -9.94
N GLU A 37 -10.32 -16.86 -10.26
CA GLU A 37 -11.31 -17.58 -9.48
C GLU A 37 -10.70 -17.81 -8.09
N THR A 38 -10.53 -16.77 -7.28
CA THR A 38 -10.12 -16.94 -5.87
C THR A 38 -11.36 -17.23 -5.06
N THR A 39 -11.85 -18.44 -5.23
CA THR A 39 -12.30 -19.21 -4.09
C THR A 39 -11.70 -20.59 -4.27
N ASN A 40 -10.60 -20.83 -3.54
CA ASN A 40 -9.94 -22.12 -3.30
C ASN A 40 -9.07 -22.69 -4.43
N ASN A 41 -7.79 -22.32 -4.41
CA ASN A 41 -6.67 -23.28 -4.40
C ASN A 41 -5.38 -22.52 -4.04
N LEU A 42 -5.35 -21.92 -2.84
CA LEU A 42 -4.06 -21.57 -2.25
C LEU A 42 -3.31 -22.89 -2.05
N THR A 43 -2.03 -22.90 -2.41
CA THR A 43 -1.13 -23.99 -2.02
C THR A 43 -1.05 -24.06 -0.49
N GLU A 44 -0.65 -25.21 0.06
CA GLU A 44 -0.45 -25.34 1.50
C GLU A 44 0.55 -24.31 2.04
N GLU A 45 1.57 -23.98 1.25
CA GLU A 45 2.58 -22.95 1.58
C GLU A 45 1.99 -21.54 1.61
N GLU A 46 1.16 -21.18 0.61
CA GLU A 46 0.49 -19.88 0.59
C GLU A 46 -0.52 -19.76 1.74
N GLN A 47 -1.28 -20.81 2.02
CA GLN A 47 -2.20 -20.82 3.16
C GLN A 47 -1.43 -20.69 4.49
N GLU A 48 -0.30 -21.40 4.63
CA GLU A 48 0.57 -21.25 5.81
C GLU A 48 1.10 -19.83 5.95
N ALA A 49 1.50 -19.18 4.85
CA ALA A 49 1.95 -17.79 4.86
C ALA A 49 0.84 -16.81 5.25
N ILE A 50 -0.41 -17.04 4.81
CA ILE A 50 -1.56 -16.21 5.17
C ILE A 50 -1.93 -16.38 6.65
N ASP A 51 -1.94 -17.62 7.16
CA ASP A 51 -2.38 -17.92 8.51
C ASP A 51 -1.32 -17.60 9.56
N ASN A 52 -0.07 -17.97 9.27
CA ASN A 52 1.04 -17.93 10.22
C ASN A 52 2.09 -16.88 9.89
N GLY A 53 1.95 -16.15 8.79
CA GLY A 53 2.88 -15.13 8.31
C GLY A 53 3.98 -15.67 7.39
N TYR A 54 4.43 -14.84 6.46
CA TYR A 54 5.48 -15.14 5.49
C TYR A 54 6.89 -14.90 6.10
N PRO A 55 7.82 -15.87 6.07
CA PRO A 55 9.15 -15.72 6.65
C PRO A 55 10.06 -14.79 5.83
N ILE A 56 10.71 -13.82 6.47
CA ILE A 56 11.70 -12.92 5.84
C ILE A 56 12.91 -12.78 6.77
N GLY A 57 13.99 -13.51 6.48
CA GLY A 57 15.17 -13.54 7.34
C GLY A 57 14.83 -14.00 8.77
N LYS A 58 15.11 -13.15 9.76
CA LYS A 58 14.75 -13.42 11.17
C LYS A 58 13.33 -12.97 11.55
N TYR A 59 12.62 -12.32 10.64
CA TYR A 59 11.28 -11.79 10.85
C TYR A 59 10.21 -12.65 10.19
N ARG A 60 8.97 -12.41 10.57
CA ARG A 60 7.82 -12.98 9.88
C ARG A 60 6.78 -11.89 9.61
N MET A 61 6.39 -11.71 8.34
CA MET A 61 5.42 -10.70 7.94
C MET A 61 4.01 -11.26 8.03
N PHE A 62 3.09 -10.49 8.61
CA PHE A 62 1.71 -10.87 8.83
C PHE A 62 0.75 -9.96 8.06
N LEU A 63 -0.36 -10.54 7.62
CA LEU A 63 -1.55 -9.81 7.20
C LEU A 63 -2.50 -9.62 8.39
N SER A 64 -3.19 -8.48 8.43
CA SER A 64 -4.34 -8.32 9.33
C SER A 64 -5.56 -9.07 8.80
N GLU A 65 -6.53 -9.39 9.66
CA GLU A 65 -7.75 -10.11 9.25
C GLU A 65 -8.53 -9.36 8.16
N ASN A 66 -8.56 -8.03 8.22
CA ASN A 66 -9.16 -7.24 7.14
C ASN A 66 -8.42 -7.38 5.82
N ASN A 67 -7.09 -7.50 5.83
CA ASN A 67 -6.34 -7.72 4.59
C ASN A 67 -6.60 -9.11 3.98
N LYS A 68 -6.81 -10.12 4.83
CA LYS A 68 -7.15 -11.49 4.38
C LYS A 68 -8.52 -11.57 3.70
N LYS A 69 -9.40 -10.57 3.89
CA LYS A 69 -10.71 -10.49 3.20
C LYS A 69 -10.57 -10.01 1.75
N SER A 70 -9.44 -9.44 1.37
CA SER A 70 -9.18 -8.91 0.03
C SER A 70 -8.28 -9.84 -0.78
N THR A 71 -8.80 -10.40 -1.87
CA THR A 71 -8.00 -11.19 -2.83
C THR A 71 -6.78 -10.42 -3.32
N GLU A 72 -6.95 -9.15 -3.65
CA GLU A 72 -5.88 -8.32 -4.21
C GLU A 72 -4.75 -8.13 -3.19
N GLU A 73 -5.09 -7.87 -1.93
CA GLU A 73 -4.11 -7.67 -0.87
C GLU A 73 -3.42 -8.99 -0.49
N MET A 74 -4.15 -10.10 -0.47
CA MET A 74 -3.56 -11.43 -0.30
C MET A 74 -2.59 -11.76 -1.44
N ALA A 75 -2.98 -11.51 -2.69
CA ALA A 75 -2.12 -11.76 -3.84
C ALA A 75 -0.84 -10.89 -3.78
N PHE A 76 -0.97 -9.59 -3.49
CA PHE A 76 0.17 -8.70 -3.33
C PHE A 76 1.12 -9.15 -2.20
N PHE A 77 0.57 -9.63 -1.09
CA PHE A 77 1.34 -10.17 0.02
C PHE A 77 2.07 -11.47 -0.35
N LEU A 78 1.41 -12.39 -1.05
CA LEU A 78 2.00 -13.67 -1.47
C LEU A 78 3.06 -13.50 -2.56
N GLU A 79 2.92 -12.51 -3.44
CA GLU A 79 3.96 -12.15 -4.40
C GLU A 79 5.26 -11.69 -3.69
N ASN A 80 5.12 -11.05 -2.52
CA ASN A 80 6.09 -10.60 -1.50
C ASN A 80 7.35 -9.84 -1.96
N ASN A 81 7.82 -9.95 -3.20
CA ASN A 81 9.12 -9.44 -3.66
C ASN A 81 9.37 -7.97 -3.31
N PHE A 82 8.33 -7.14 -3.41
CA PHE A 82 8.41 -5.74 -3.03
C PHE A 82 8.54 -5.56 -1.51
N LEU A 83 7.69 -6.23 -0.73
CA LEU A 83 7.66 -6.14 0.73
C LEU A 83 8.93 -6.74 1.34
N GLU A 84 9.36 -7.91 0.87
CA GLU A 84 10.60 -8.57 1.27
C GLU A 84 11.81 -7.67 1.09
N LYS A 85 11.98 -7.09 -0.10
CA LYS A 85 13.10 -6.19 -0.40
C LYS A 85 13.13 -5.01 0.58
N ASN A 86 11.98 -4.42 0.89
CA ASN A 86 11.90 -3.31 1.82
C ASN A 86 12.18 -3.75 3.27
N VAL A 87 11.71 -4.93 3.70
CA VAL A 87 12.05 -5.49 5.03
C VAL A 87 13.55 -5.70 5.17
N LEU A 88 14.20 -6.26 4.14
CA LEU A 88 15.65 -6.46 4.15
C LEU A 88 16.42 -5.12 4.18
N GLN A 89 15.87 -4.07 3.57
CA GLN A 89 16.47 -2.73 3.58
C GLN A 89 16.34 -2.03 4.95
N ILE A 90 15.24 -2.25 5.67
CA ILE A 90 15.00 -1.59 6.96
C ILE A 90 15.56 -2.36 8.16
N GLU A 91 16.09 -3.58 7.97
CA GLU A 91 16.55 -4.43 9.05
C GLU A 91 17.59 -3.76 9.96
N ASN A 92 18.49 -2.95 9.38
CA ASN A 92 19.52 -2.21 10.14
C ASN A 92 18.97 -1.01 10.92
N GLN A 93 17.72 -0.61 10.67
CA GLN A 93 17.04 0.48 11.37
C GLN A 93 16.22 -0.03 12.58
N VAL A 94 16.08 -1.35 12.72
CA VAL A 94 15.33 -1.94 13.84
C VAL A 94 16.15 -1.84 15.12
N ASP A 95 15.64 -1.05 16.07
CA ASP A 95 16.20 -0.90 17.40
C ASP A 95 15.60 -1.94 18.35
N ALA A 96 16.43 -2.90 18.76
CA ALA A 96 16.03 -3.97 19.67
C ALA A 96 15.74 -3.50 21.11
N SER A 97 16.12 -2.28 21.48
CA SER A 97 15.81 -1.71 22.80
C SER A 97 14.36 -1.25 22.92
N LYS A 98 13.66 -1.05 21.79
CA LYS A 98 12.27 -0.64 21.75
C LYS A 98 11.32 -1.83 21.83
N LYS A 99 10.08 -1.60 22.28
CA LYS A 99 9.00 -2.60 22.21
C LYS A 99 8.51 -2.80 20.77
N VAL A 100 8.36 -1.69 20.04
CA VAL A 100 7.94 -1.67 18.63
C VAL A 100 8.77 -0.65 17.88
N ASN A 101 9.12 -0.98 16.64
CA ASN A 101 9.71 -0.04 15.69
C ASN A 101 8.65 0.32 14.64
N VAL A 102 8.52 1.61 14.32
CA VAL A 102 7.69 2.12 13.22
C VAL A 102 8.61 2.72 12.18
N ILE A 103 8.81 2.01 11.07
CA ILE A 103 9.84 2.35 10.08
C ILE A 103 9.17 2.61 8.73
N VAL A 104 9.42 3.79 8.16
CA VAL A 104 8.91 4.16 6.83
C VAL A 104 9.66 3.37 5.76
N TYR A 105 8.93 2.80 4.79
CA TYR A 105 9.53 2.12 3.64
C TYR A 105 9.05 2.66 2.30
N SER A 106 7.90 3.35 2.26
CA SER A 106 7.40 3.92 1.01
C SER A 106 6.64 5.21 1.24
N MET A 107 6.53 5.96 0.16
CA MET A 107 6.05 7.32 0.15
C MET A 107 5.19 7.51 -1.11
N ARG A 108 3.92 7.95 -0.97
CA ARG A 108 3.14 8.52 -2.07
C ARG A 108 2.54 9.88 -1.70
N TYR A 109 2.74 10.89 -2.56
CA TYR A 109 2.04 12.17 -2.50
C TYR A 109 0.87 12.18 -3.49
N SER A 110 -0.30 12.65 -3.07
CA SER A 110 -1.44 12.96 -3.93
C SER A 110 -1.66 14.47 -3.91
N PRO A 111 -1.24 15.21 -4.96
CA PRO A 111 -1.52 16.65 -5.06
C PRO A 111 -3.01 16.97 -5.14
N GLU A 112 -3.81 16.07 -5.72
CA GLU A 112 -5.26 16.24 -5.88
C GLU A 112 -5.99 16.15 -4.53
N ASP A 113 -5.53 15.28 -3.65
CA ASP A 113 -6.10 15.09 -2.32
C ASP A 113 -5.40 15.95 -1.25
N GLU A 114 -4.37 16.71 -1.62
CA GLU A 114 -3.45 17.41 -0.70
C GLU A 114 -3.02 16.52 0.48
N ARG A 115 -2.62 15.29 0.15
CA ARG A 115 -2.36 14.23 1.15
C ARG A 115 -1.10 13.45 0.84
N TYR A 116 -0.35 13.16 1.90
CA TYR A 116 0.73 12.20 1.86
C TYR A 116 0.29 10.86 2.46
N THR A 117 0.76 9.76 1.87
CA THR A 117 0.55 8.38 2.31
C THR A 117 1.91 7.71 2.51
N LEU A 118 2.25 7.42 3.76
CA LEU A 118 3.47 6.71 4.17
C LEU A 118 3.17 5.24 4.37
N GLY A 119 3.87 4.37 3.66
CA GLY A 119 3.92 2.95 4.01
C GLY A 119 4.92 2.75 5.13
N VAL A 120 4.48 2.13 6.21
CA VAL A 120 5.27 1.86 7.40
C VAL A 120 5.24 0.38 7.76
N PHE A 121 6.35 -0.11 8.29
CA PHE A 121 6.41 -1.39 8.99
C PHE A 121 6.31 -1.16 10.49
N TYR A 122 5.39 -1.87 11.12
CA TYR A 122 5.44 -2.11 12.57
C TYR A 122 6.23 -3.40 12.80
N VAL A 123 7.33 -3.31 13.52
CA VAL A 123 8.18 -4.44 13.88
C VAL A 123 8.13 -4.65 15.38
N ASN A 124 7.61 -5.79 15.83
CA ASN A 124 7.58 -6.14 17.24
C ASN A 124 8.93 -6.71 17.68
N THR A 125 9.61 -6.02 18.59
CA THR A 125 10.90 -6.42 19.19
C THR A 125 10.76 -6.76 20.67
N SER A 126 9.55 -6.68 21.23
CA SER A 126 9.25 -7.07 22.61
C SER A 126 9.09 -8.59 22.76
N ASP A 127 9.07 -9.06 24.00
CA ASP A 127 8.80 -10.45 24.39
C ASP A 127 7.29 -10.76 24.51
N THR A 128 6.43 -9.81 24.15
CA THR A 128 4.96 -9.96 24.20
C THR A 128 4.35 -9.67 22.85
N ASN A 129 3.18 -10.26 22.58
CA ASN A 129 2.47 -9.93 21.35
C ASN A 129 1.85 -8.53 21.42
N ILE A 130 1.86 -7.83 20.28
CA ILE A 130 1.20 -6.54 20.13
C ILE A 130 -0.13 -6.75 19.42
N LYS A 131 -1.22 -6.37 20.08
CA LYS A 131 -2.60 -6.51 19.56
C LYS A 131 -3.23 -5.18 19.22
N LYS A 132 -2.70 -4.11 19.80
CA LYS A 132 -3.19 -2.74 19.62
C LYS A 132 -2.02 -1.78 19.63
N VAL A 133 -2.06 -0.84 18.68
CA VAL A 133 -1.15 0.29 18.62
C VAL A 133 -1.98 1.55 18.45
N LYS A 134 -1.75 2.53 19.31
CA LYS A 134 -2.28 3.88 19.18
C LYS A 134 -1.13 4.86 19.24
N LEU A 135 -1.08 5.81 18.32
CA LEU A 135 0.01 6.77 18.25
C LEU A 135 -0.46 8.14 17.79
N MET A 136 0.23 9.16 18.28
CA MET A 136 0.10 10.54 17.82
C MET A 136 1.34 10.89 17.02
N ALA A 137 1.21 11.00 15.70
CA ALA A 137 2.35 11.18 14.82
C ALA A 137 2.13 12.21 13.72
N LYS A 138 3.25 12.78 13.27
CA LYS A 138 3.31 13.60 12.06
C LYS A 138 4.48 13.16 11.17
N PRO A 139 4.33 13.21 9.85
CA PRO A 139 5.47 13.10 8.95
C PRO A 139 6.47 14.23 9.23
N LYS A 140 7.76 13.92 9.14
CA LYS A 140 8.83 14.91 9.20
C LYS A 140 9.66 14.79 7.93
N PHE A 141 9.66 15.88 7.17
CA PHE A 141 10.41 15.99 5.92
C PHE A 141 11.59 16.91 6.15
N LYS A 142 12.77 16.52 5.65
CA LYS A 142 13.99 17.32 5.79
C LYS A 142 13.84 18.74 5.24
N THR A 143 13.14 18.92 4.11
CA THR A 143 12.97 20.23 3.45
C THR A 143 11.81 21.07 4.00
N LEU A 144 10.90 20.49 4.79
CA LEU A 144 9.76 21.21 5.40
C LEU A 144 9.96 21.51 6.88
N GLY A 145 11.02 21.00 7.51
CA GLY A 145 11.31 21.27 8.92
C GLY A 145 10.22 20.71 9.84
N GLU A 146 9.67 21.56 10.71
CA GLU A 146 8.64 21.17 11.70
C GLU A 146 7.20 21.35 11.21
N GLU A 147 7.00 21.75 9.96
CA GLU A 147 5.69 21.94 9.36
C GLU A 147 4.88 20.63 9.33
N GLY A 148 3.57 20.71 9.64
CA GLY A 148 2.66 19.56 9.72
C GLY A 148 1.92 19.47 11.05
N GLU A 149 0.81 18.72 11.08
CA GLU A 149 0.00 18.51 12.27
C GLU A 149 0.09 17.06 12.75
N PHE A 150 0.07 16.88 14.06
CA PHE A 150 -0.03 15.55 14.66
C PHE A 150 -1.43 14.97 14.42
N GLY A 151 -1.47 13.77 13.83
CA GLY A 151 -2.67 12.96 13.69
C GLY A 151 -2.67 11.81 14.69
N GLU A 152 -3.85 11.45 15.18
CA GLU A 152 -4.05 10.22 15.94
C GLU A 152 -4.31 9.05 14.98
N ILE A 153 -3.63 7.94 15.23
CA ILE A 153 -3.73 6.71 14.45
C ILE A 153 -3.88 5.56 15.43
N GLU A 154 -4.86 4.70 15.19
CA GLU A 154 -5.16 3.56 16.03
C GLU A 154 -5.41 2.34 15.14
N TYR A 155 -4.75 1.24 15.49
CA TYR A 155 -4.98 -0.07 14.87
C TYR A 155 -5.26 -1.09 15.98
N GLU A 156 -6.38 -1.79 15.87
CA GLU A 156 -6.78 -2.87 16.77
C GLU A 156 -7.67 -3.88 16.04
N GLY A 157 -7.87 -5.04 16.65
CA GLY A 157 -8.84 -6.03 16.19
C GLY A 157 -8.55 -6.53 14.77
N GLU A 158 -9.51 -6.43 13.86
CA GLU A 158 -9.34 -6.94 12.50
C GLU A 158 -8.33 -6.13 11.67
N ASP A 159 -8.01 -4.91 12.09
CA ASP A 159 -7.07 -4.01 11.42
C ASP A 159 -5.62 -4.19 11.90
N PHE A 160 -5.36 -5.01 12.92
CA PHE A 160 -3.99 -5.28 13.41
C PHE A 160 -3.85 -6.74 13.83
N PRO A 161 -2.88 -7.50 13.29
CA PRO A 161 -2.69 -8.88 13.71
C PRO A 161 -2.28 -8.96 15.18
N ASP A 162 -2.49 -10.12 15.83
CA ASP A 162 -1.86 -10.45 17.11
C ASP A 162 -0.35 -10.65 16.87
N LEU A 163 0.38 -9.54 16.73
CA LEU A 163 1.71 -9.48 16.15
C LEU A 163 2.73 -10.07 17.12
N PRO A 164 3.32 -11.25 16.83
CA PRO A 164 4.24 -11.91 17.75
C PRO A 164 5.62 -11.22 17.75
N THR A 165 6.50 -11.62 18.66
CA THR A 165 7.92 -11.22 18.65
C THR A 165 8.55 -11.51 17.29
N ASN A 166 9.34 -10.57 16.78
CA ASN A 166 9.88 -10.55 15.41
C ASN A 166 8.82 -10.56 14.30
N GLY A 167 7.55 -10.28 14.64
CA GLY A 167 6.50 -10.05 13.68
C GLY A 167 6.62 -8.68 13.03
N ILE A 168 6.34 -8.63 11.72
CA ILE A 168 6.24 -7.41 10.93
C ILE A 168 4.84 -7.30 10.34
N VAL A 169 4.24 -6.11 10.36
CA VAL A 169 3.03 -5.82 9.58
C VAL A 169 3.19 -4.50 8.83
N ALA A 170 2.82 -4.50 7.55
CA ALA A 170 2.78 -3.30 6.73
C ALA A 170 1.47 -2.54 6.97
N LYS A 171 1.57 -1.23 7.19
CA LYS A 171 0.44 -0.33 7.40
C LYS A 171 0.68 1.00 6.71
N VAL A 172 -0.38 1.79 6.64
CA VAL A 172 -0.37 3.08 5.96
C VAL A 172 -0.72 4.18 6.95
N ILE A 173 0.15 5.18 7.03
CA ILE A 173 -0.06 6.42 7.78
C ILE A 173 -0.26 7.55 6.77
N SER A 174 -1.41 8.22 6.84
CA SER A 174 -1.72 9.31 5.91
C SER A 174 -2.02 10.61 6.62
N ALA A 175 -1.39 11.69 6.18
CA ALA A 175 -1.50 13.02 6.78
C ALA A 175 -1.72 14.10 5.71
N ASN A 176 -2.32 15.21 6.12
CA ASN A 176 -2.54 16.36 5.25
C ASN A 176 -1.20 16.97 4.83
N ALA A 177 -1.08 17.32 3.56
CA ALA A 177 0.08 17.92 2.95
C ALA A 177 -0.38 18.91 1.87
N PRO A 178 -0.49 20.21 2.19
CA PRO A 178 -0.96 21.23 1.26
C PRO A 178 -0.17 21.24 -0.06
N ILE A 179 -0.83 21.63 -1.16
CA ILE A 179 -0.18 21.66 -2.48
C ILE A 179 1.06 22.55 -2.54
N SER A 180 1.16 23.56 -1.66
CA SER A 180 2.34 24.40 -1.51
C SER A 180 3.61 23.63 -1.11
N TYR A 181 3.48 22.42 -0.59
CA TYR A 181 4.60 21.56 -0.21
C TYR A 181 5.23 20.85 -1.41
N LEU A 182 4.50 20.71 -2.52
CA LEU A 182 4.90 19.87 -3.67
C LEU A 182 6.32 20.17 -4.16
N GLU A 183 6.67 21.44 -4.39
CA GLU A 183 8.00 21.78 -4.92
C GLU A 183 9.12 21.47 -3.92
N LYS A 184 8.90 21.75 -2.62
CA LYS A 184 9.86 21.41 -1.56
C LYS A 184 9.99 19.90 -1.36
N LEU A 185 8.92 19.14 -1.62
CA LEU A 185 8.89 17.69 -1.47
C LEU A 185 9.62 16.95 -2.60
N LYS A 186 9.67 17.51 -3.82
CA LYS A 186 10.43 16.93 -4.94
C LYS A 186 11.93 16.79 -4.65
N GLU A 187 12.44 17.59 -3.72
CA GLU A 187 13.85 17.58 -3.31
C GLU A 187 14.15 16.51 -2.26
N ASN A 188 13.13 15.89 -1.63
CA ASN A 188 13.32 14.78 -0.70
C ASN A 188 13.52 13.46 -1.44
N THR A 189 14.52 12.70 -1.02
CA THR A 189 14.65 11.28 -1.34
C THR A 189 13.93 10.43 -0.31
N GLY A 190 13.75 9.12 -0.54
CA GLY A 190 13.05 8.22 0.39
C GLY A 190 13.60 8.26 1.82
N ASP A 191 14.91 8.47 1.97
CA ASP A 191 15.60 8.52 3.27
C ASP A 191 15.42 9.86 4.01
N ASP A 192 14.87 10.88 3.34
CA ASP A 192 14.67 12.22 3.91
C ASP A 192 13.30 12.38 4.63
N ILE A 193 12.55 11.27 4.78
CA ILE A 193 11.26 11.23 5.45
C ILE A 193 11.32 10.32 6.67
N THR A 194 10.93 10.88 7.80
CA THR A 194 10.76 10.16 9.05
C THR A 194 9.35 10.41 9.57
N ILE A 195 9.00 9.71 10.64
CA ILE A 195 7.77 9.99 11.39
C ILE A 195 8.19 10.43 12.78
N GLU A 196 7.69 11.60 13.18
CA GLU A 196 7.78 12.05 14.55
C GLU A 196 6.59 11.50 15.33
N ILE A 197 6.87 10.72 16.37
CA ILE A 197 5.86 10.11 17.24
C ILE A 197 5.95 10.79 18.60
N LYS A 198 4.90 11.50 18.99
CA LYS A 198 4.85 12.23 20.26
C LYS A 198 4.35 11.35 21.41
N GLU A 199 3.34 10.53 21.12
CA GLU A 199 2.69 9.64 22.08
C GLU A 199 2.54 8.27 21.41
N LEU A 200 2.83 7.20 22.15
CA LEU A 200 2.74 5.83 21.68
C LEU A 200 2.17 4.96 22.79
N GLU A 201 1.07 4.29 22.49
CA GLU A 201 0.41 3.35 23.39
C GLU A 201 0.37 1.97 22.71
N ILE A 202 0.84 0.96 23.44
CA ILE A 202 0.90 -0.43 22.99
C ILE A 202 0.09 -1.27 23.98
N ASN A 203 -0.93 -1.97 23.48
CA ASN A 203 -1.82 -2.79 24.32
C ASN A 203 -2.41 -2.03 25.54
N GLY A 204 -2.64 -0.71 25.43
CA GLY A 204 -3.13 0.11 26.55
C GLY A 204 -2.07 0.70 27.47
N GLU A 205 -0.79 0.36 27.26
CA GLU A 205 0.34 0.89 28.04
C GLU A 205 1.03 2.02 27.25
N GLN A 206 1.21 3.18 27.90
CA GLN A 206 2.04 4.25 27.35
C GLN A 206 3.51 3.80 27.31
N VAL A 207 4.10 3.86 26.12
CA VAL A 207 5.49 3.46 25.87
C VAL A 207 6.29 4.71 25.59
N GLU A 208 7.37 4.91 26.35
CA GLU A 208 8.33 5.96 26.04
C GLU A 208 8.94 5.69 24.67
N ASN A 209 8.74 6.64 23.76
CA ASN A 209 9.33 6.61 22.43
C ASN A 209 10.33 7.75 22.31
N VAL A 210 11.39 7.69 23.12
CA VAL A 210 12.53 8.59 23.00
C VAL A 210 13.39 8.05 21.86
N ASN A 211 13.40 8.76 20.73
CA ASN A 211 14.32 8.56 19.62
C ASN A 211 15.55 9.45 19.80
#